data_AF-A0A5J6N4Y7-F1
#
_entry.id   AF-A0A5J6N4Y7-F1
#
_cell.length_a   1.000
_cell.length_b   1.000
_cell.length_c   1.000
_cell.angle_alpha   90.00
_cell.angle_beta   90.00
_cell.angle_gamma   90.00
#
_symmetry.space_group_name_H-M   'P 1'
#
loop_
_entity.id
_entity.type
_entity.pdbx_description
1 polymer ?
#
loop_
_entity_poly.entity_id
_entity_poly.type
_entity_poly.pdbx_seq_one_letter_code
_entity_poly.pdbx_strand_id
1 'polypeptide(L)'
;MARGFLLGKFLPPHQGHVLLCDFARSYADALTILVCSLPRDPIPGALRFAWMTELFPDARVVHLTDEVPQEPAEHPDFWPIWRAIVKRAHPEPIDYVFASESYGHRLASEVGGRFVPVDPPRFAVPAAGRDVLKDPFAHWERIPAPVRPYFVKQVCLFGPESTGKSTLAHRLAHHFDTLHVPEYGRTHTDHFGTRCASEDLVLIARGHVALTAAAARQANRLLLLDTDPVLTAVWSDMLLGGRDPRLNEIARPADLYLHCDVDVPWIDDGTRYFPDPETRALFAARCRAELTGRNLPHVALTGDWEARFRQAVAAIRQHFPWLGTPAG
;
A
#
# COMPACT_ATOMS: atom_id res chain seq x y z
N MET A 1 -2.86 -16.20 -34.93
CA MET A 1 -2.76 -15.50 -33.64
C MET A 1 -4.15 -15.41 -33.04
N ALA A 2 -4.43 -16.20 -32.01
CA ALA A 2 -5.67 -16.20 -31.25
C ALA A 2 -5.74 -14.96 -30.34
N ARG A 3 -6.83 -14.21 -30.39
CA ARG A 3 -7.04 -12.98 -29.62
C ARG A 3 -8.11 -13.16 -28.55
N GLY A 4 -7.70 -12.87 -27.32
CA GLY A 4 -8.53 -12.90 -26.13
C GLY A 4 -9.02 -11.52 -25.73
N PHE A 5 -10.23 -11.47 -25.19
CA PHE A 5 -10.82 -10.26 -24.62
C PHE A 5 -11.50 -10.56 -23.28
N LEU A 6 -11.33 -9.67 -22.31
CA LEU A 6 -12.11 -9.65 -21.07
C LEU A 6 -12.33 -8.22 -20.59
N LEU A 7 -13.36 -8.03 -19.78
CA LEU A 7 -13.68 -6.74 -19.16
C LEU A 7 -14.00 -6.92 -17.68
N GLY A 8 -13.82 -5.86 -16.90
CA GLY A 8 -14.16 -5.89 -15.48
C GLY A 8 -14.06 -4.52 -14.83
N LYS A 9 -14.72 -4.39 -13.68
CA LYS A 9 -14.56 -3.22 -12.81
C LYS A 9 -13.23 -3.26 -12.07
N PHE A 10 -12.74 -4.44 -11.70
CA PHE A 10 -11.52 -4.61 -10.91
C PHE A 10 -11.52 -3.71 -9.65
N LEU A 11 -12.59 -3.77 -8.86
CA LEU A 11 -12.84 -2.86 -7.73
C LEU A 11 -12.81 -3.59 -6.38
N PRO A 12 -11.63 -3.65 -5.71
CA PRO A 12 -10.29 -3.59 -6.32
C PRO A 12 -9.96 -4.87 -7.12
N PRO A 13 -8.84 -4.92 -7.87
CA PRO A 13 -8.32 -6.19 -8.38
C PRO A 13 -8.05 -7.15 -7.22
N HIS A 14 -8.24 -8.44 -7.44
CA HIS A 14 -8.05 -9.49 -6.44
C HIS A 14 -7.50 -10.76 -7.07
N GLN A 15 -7.05 -11.73 -6.28
CA GLN A 15 -6.43 -12.96 -6.79
C GLN A 15 -7.34 -13.76 -7.76
N GLY A 16 -8.66 -13.70 -7.57
CA GLY A 16 -9.60 -14.27 -8.57
C GLY A 16 -9.53 -13.60 -9.95
N HIS A 17 -9.35 -12.27 -10.01
CA HIS A 17 -9.10 -11.58 -11.28
C HIS A 17 -7.73 -11.94 -11.86
N VAL A 18 -6.73 -12.16 -11.00
CA VAL A 18 -5.40 -12.60 -11.42
C VAL A 18 -5.47 -13.96 -12.09
N LEU A 19 -6.13 -14.94 -11.45
CA LEU A 19 -6.40 -16.25 -12.04
C LEU A 19 -7.11 -16.15 -13.39
N LEU A 20 -8.16 -15.32 -13.48
CA LEU A 20 -8.91 -15.10 -14.73
C LEU A 20 -8.00 -14.59 -15.85
N CYS A 21 -7.16 -13.59 -15.56
CA CYS A 21 -6.29 -12.98 -16.56
C CYS A 21 -5.13 -13.90 -16.94
N ASP A 22 -4.50 -14.60 -16.00
CA ASP A 22 -3.42 -15.55 -16.28
C ASP A 22 -3.90 -16.76 -17.08
N PHE A 23 -5.11 -17.25 -16.80
CA PHE A 23 -5.78 -18.25 -17.63
C PHE A 23 -5.93 -17.73 -19.06
N ALA A 24 -6.49 -16.53 -19.24
CA ALA A 24 -6.73 -15.94 -20.55
C ALA A 24 -5.43 -15.72 -21.34
N ARG A 25 -4.35 -15.29 -20.68
CA ARG A 25 -3.00 -15.14 -21.26
C ARG A 25 -2.38 -16.47 -21.68
N SER A 26 -2.68 -17.55 -20.95
CA SER A 26 -2.19 -18.89 -21.28
C SER A 26 -3.00 -19.54 -22.40
N TYR A 27 -4.23 -19.07 -22.63
CA TYR A 27 -5.16 -19.62 -23.60
C TYR A 27 -5.10 -18.92 -24.97
N ALA A 28 -4.79 -17.62 -25.01
CA ALA A 28 -4.73 -16.81 -26.23
C ALA A 28 -3.32 -16.24 -26.47
N ASP A 29 -2.97 -15.99 -27.74
CA ASP A 29 -1.66 -15.43 -28.11
C ASP A 29 -1.53 -13.93 -27.77
N ALA A 30 -2.66 -13.21 -27.70
CA ALA A 30 -2.75 -11.82 -27.23
C ALA A 30 -4.02 -11.62 -26.42
N LEU A 31 -3.93 -10.80 -25.37
CA LEU A 31 -5.05 -10.48 -24.48
C LEU A 31 -5.31 -8.97 -24.44
N THR A 32 -6.58 -8.58 -24.55
CA THR A 32 -7.04 -7.24 -24.19
C THR A 32 -7.88 -7.27 -22.93
N ILE A 33 -7.55 -6.39 -21.97
CA ILE A 33 -8.23 -6.23 -20.68
C ILE A 33 -8.87 -4.85 -20.65
N LEU A 34 -10.20 -4.80 -20.66
CA LEU A 34 -10.93 -3.53 -20.54
C LEU A 34 -11.29 -3.25 -19.07
N VAL A 35 -10.65 -2.25 -18.50
CA VAL A 35 -10.91 -1.75 -17.14
C VAL A 35 -12.04 -0.72 -17.22
N CYS A 36 -13.20 -1.04 -16.66
CA CYS A 36 -14.38 -0.17 -16.66
C CYS A 36 -14.50 0.55 -15.31
N SER A 37 -14.65 1.87 -15.34
CA SER A 37 -14.83 2.68 -14.13
C SER A 37 -15.84 3.79 -14.30
N LEU A 38 -16.52 4.13 -13.21
CA LEU A 38 -17.39 5.29 -13.10
C LEU A 38 -16.78 6.29 -12.11
N PRO A 39 -16.99 7.61 -12.28
CA PRO A 39 -16.47 8.63 -11.36
C PRO A 39 -16.90 8.42 -9.89
N ARG A 40 -18.06 7.80 -9.69
CA ARG A 40 -18.66 7.49 -8.37
C ARG A 40 -18.08 6.24 -7.69
N ASP A 41 -17.20 5.50 -8.34
CA ASP A 41 -16.63 4.30 -7.74
C ASP A 41 -15.75 4.66 -6.53
N PRO A 42 -15.78 3.88 -5.43
CA PRO A 42 -15.06 4.20 -4.20
C PRO A 42 -13.53 4.13 -4.33
N ILE A 43 -13.01 3.47 -5.38
CA ILE A 43 -11.59 3.47 -5.72
C ILE A 43 -11.45 4.09 -7.12
N PRO A 44 -10.62 5.14 -7.27
CA PRO A 44 -10.43 5.83 -8.55
C PRO A 44 -10.11 4.87 -9.70
N GLY A 45 -10.79 5.07 -10.84
CA GLY A 45 -10.58 4.25 -12.04
C GLY A 45 -9.14 4.26 -12.53
N ALA A 46 -8.47 5.42 -12.50
CA ALA A 46 -7.08 5.56 -12.90
C ALA A 46 -6.13 4.68 -12.06
N LEU A 47 -6.42 4.53 -10.76
CA LEU A 47 -5.62 3.69 -9.87
C LEU A 47 -5.82 2.20 -10.19
N ARG A 48 -7.07 1.79 -10.45
CA ARG A 48 -7.39 0.42 -10.88
C ARG A 48 -6.76 0.08 -12.24
N PHE A 49 -6.79 1.03 -13.17
CA PHE A 49 -6.11 0.89 -14.45
C PHE A 49 -4.60 0.71 -14.26
N ALA A 50 -3.95 1.54 -13.44
CA ALA A 50 -2.53 1.40 -13.14
C ALA A 50 -2.19 0.02 -12.54
N TRP A 51 -2.98 -0.47 -11.58
CA TRP A 51 -2.78 -1.80 -11.01
C TRP A 51 -2.91 -2.93 -12.02
N MET A 52 -3.91 -2.87 -12.90
CA MET A 52 -4.11 -3.90 -13.93
C MET A 52 -2.99 -3.87 -14.98
N THR A 53 -2.51 -2.68 -15.37
CA THR A 53 -1.35 -2.52 -16.25
C THR A 53 -0.08 -3.10 -15.62
N GLU A 54 0.12 -2.88 -14.32
CA GLU A 54 1.26 -3.43 -13.60
C GLU A 54 1.18 -4.97 -13.44
N LEU A 55 -0.02 -5.51 -13.19
CA LEU A 55 -0.23 -6.96 -13.06
C LEU A 55 -0.06 -7.69 -14.40
N PHE A 56 -0.39 -7.06 -15.53
CA PHE A 56 -0.38 -7.69 -16.85
C PHE A 56 0.34 -6.82 -17.90
N PRO A 57 1.67 -6.64 -17.76
CA PRO A 57 2.44 -5.74 -18.63
C PRO A 57 2.45 -6.19 -20.11
N ASP A 58 2.25 -7.49 -20.36
CA ASP A 58 2.22 -8.05 -21.72
C ASP A 58 0.82 -8.05 -22.36
N ALA A 59 -0.21 -7.61 -21.63
CA ALA A 59 -1.56 -7.49 -22.14
C ALA A 59 -1.85 -6.05 -22.61
N ARG A 60 -2.77 -5.90 -23.57
CA ARG A 60 -3.32 -4.59 -23.93
C ARG A 60 -4.38 -4.19 -22.89
N VAL A 61 -3.98 -3.39 -21.90
CA VAL A 61 -4.92 -2.86 -20.90
C VAL A 61 -5.50 -1.54 -21.40
N VAL A 62 -6.83 -1.41 -21.40
CA VAL A 62 -7.56 -0.22 -21.86
C VAL A 62 -8.46 0.29 -20.76
N HIS A 63 -8.48 1.60 -20.51
CA HIS A 63 -9.33 2.22 -19.50
C HIS A 63 -10.58 2.85 -20.15
N LEU A 64 -11.76 2.38 -19.77
CA LEU A 64 -13.04 2.97 -20.11
C LEU A 64 -13.55 3.83 -18.96
N THR A 65 -13.72 5.13 -19.22
CA THR A 65 -14.25 6.13 -18.28
C THR A 65 -15.64 6.64 -18.67
N ASP A 66 -16.19 6.19 -19.80
CA ASP A 66 -17.51 6.61 -20.27
C ASP A 66 -18.59 6.15 -19.29
N GLU A 67 -19.52 7.04 -18.94
CA GLU A 67 -20.69 6.71 -18.13
C GLU A 67 -21.75 6.04 -18.98
N VAL A 68 -21.66 4.72 -19.08
CA VAL A 68 -22.55 3.89 -19.90
C VAL A 68 -23.40 2.95 -19.04
N PRO A 69 -24.54 2.47 -19.58
CA PRO A 69 -25.37 1.45 -18.92
C PRO A 69 -24.54 0.25 -18.44
N GLN A 70 -24.66 -0.10 -17.16
CA GLN A 70 -23.92 -1.18 -16.49
C GLN A 70 -24.64 -2.52 -16.55
N GLU A 71 -25.96 -2.51 -16.71
CA GLU A 71 -26.80 -3.70 -16.86
C GLU A 71 -27.76 -3.58 -18.05
N PRO A 72 -28.16 -4.71 -18.69
CA PRO A 72 -29.09 -4.69 -19.83
C PRO A 72 -30.44 -4.02 -19.54
N ALA A 73 -30.89 -4.03 -18.29
CA ALA A 73 -32.14 -3.40 -17.88
C ALA A 73 -32.07 -1.86 -17.85
N GLU A 74 -30.87 -1.27 -17.81
CA GLU A 74 -30.69 0.18 -17.71
C GLU A 74 -30.93 0.91 -19.05
N HIS A 75 -30.80 0.21 -20.19
CA HIS A 75 -30.96 0.84 -21.51
C HIS A 75 -31.27 -0.18 -22.63
N PRO A 76 -32.22 0.09 -23.55
CA PRO A 76 -32.55 -0.82 -24.64
C PRO A 76 -31.36 -1.09 -25.58
N ASP A 77 -30.53 -0.07 -25.82
CA ASP A 77 -29.31 -0.19 -26.64
C ASP A 77 -28.06 -0.65 -25.86
N PHE A 78 -28.23 -1.26 -24.67
CA PHE A 78 -27.10 -1.75 -23.86
C PHE A 78 -26.09 -2.53 -24.71
N TRP A 79 -26.53 -3.55 -25.45
CA TRP A 79 -25.63 -4.39 -26.25
C TRP A 79 -25.01 -3.68 -27.46
N PRO A 80 -25.77 -2.89 -28.26
CA PRO A 80 -25.17 -2.00 -29.27
C PRO A 80 -24.08 -1.07 -28.72
N ILE A 81 -24.33 -0.43 -27.58
CA ILE A 81 -23.36 0.45 -26.90
C ILE A 81 -22.09 -0.33 -26.54
N TRP A 82 -22.24 -1.46 -25.85
CA TRP A 82 -21.10 -2.29 -25.46
C TRP A 82 -20.33 -2.87 -26.65
N ARG A 83 -21.01 -3.23 -27.74
CA ARG A 83 -20.37 -3.69 -28.98
C ARG A 83 -19.48 -2.60 -29.59
N ALA A 84 -19.96 -1.35 -29.62
CA ALA A 84 -19.17 -0.22 -30.11
C ALA A 84 -17.95 0.07 -29.22
N ILE A 85 -18.12 -0.01 -27.90
CA ILE A 85 -17.05 0.15 -26.92
C ILE A 85 -15.98 -0.92 -27.10
N VAL A 86 -16.38 -2.19 -27.19
CA VAL A 86 -15.44 -3.31 -27.38
C VAL A 86 -14.70 -3.15 -28.71
N LYS A 87 -15.38 -2.80 -29.80
CA LYS A 87 -14.73 -2.54 -31.09
C LYS A 87 -13.73 -1.38 -31.04
N ARG A 88 -14.00 -0.34 -30.24
CA ARG A 88 -13.06 0.77 -30.01
C ARG A 88 -11.84 0.32 -29.19
N ALA A 89 -12.06 -0.50 -28.17
CA ALA A 89 -11.00 -1.01 -27.28
C ALA A 89 -10.14 -2.10 -27.94
N HIS A 90 -10.73 -2.91 -28.81
CA HIS A 90 -10.12 -4.01 -29.55
C HIS A 90 -10.69 -4.04 -30.99
N PRO A 91 -10.07 -3.30 -31.93
CA PRO A 91 -10.53 -3.23 -33.32
C PRO A 91 -10.39 -4.54 -34.12
N GLU A 92 -9.51 -5.44 -33.68
CA GLU A 92 -9.24 -6.72 -34.32
C GLU A 92 -10.35 -7.76 -34.07
N PRO A 93 -10.43 -8.87 -34.83
CA PRO A 93 -11.35 -9.96 -34.52
C PRO A 93 -11.04 -10.59 -33.16
N ILE A 94 -12.07 -10.78 -32.33
CA ILE A 94 -11.98 -11.44 -31.03
C ILE A 94 -12.30 -12.92 -31.21
N ASP A 95 -11.33 -13.79 -30.92
CA ASP A 95 -11.53 -15.25 -30.99
C ASP A 95 -12.19 -15.78 -29.71
N TYR A 96 -11.79 -15.24 -28.55
CA TYR A 96 -12.22 -15.70 -27.24
C TYR A 96 -12.62 -14.55 -26.31
N VAL A 97 -13.75 -14.71 -25.62
CA VAL A 97 -14.17 -13.86 -24.50
C VAL A 97 -14.10 -14.66 -23.21
N PHE A 98 -13.35 -14.16 -22.23
CA PHE A 98 -13.18 -14.80 -20.93
C PHE A 98 -13.97 -14.07 -19.85
N ALA A 99 -14.72 -14.82 -19.03
CA ALA A 99 -15.36 -14.30 -17.83
C ALA A 99 -15.71 -15.44 -16.87
N SER A 100 -15.87 -15.12 -15.59
CA SER A 100 -16.49 -16.03 -14.61
C SER A 100 -18.01 -15.88 -14.60
N GLU A 101 -18.53 -14.70 -14.93
CA GLU A 101 -19.94 -14.37 -14.92
C GLU A 101 -20.68 -14.80 -16.20
N SER A 102 -21.98 -15.05 -16.09
CA SER A 102 -22.83 -15.53 -17.18
C SER A 102 -23.00 -14.53 -18.34
N TYR A 103 -22.79 -13.23 -18.11
CA TYR A 103 -22.86 -12.23 -19.17
C TYR A 103 -21.84 -12.50 -20.29
N GLY A 104 -20.75 -13.21 -20.00
CA GLY A 104 -19.70 -13.54 -20.97
C GLY A 104 -20.24 -14.30 -22.19
N HIS A 105 -21.28 -15.13 -22.01
CA HIS A 105 -21.93 -15.84 -23.11
C HIS A 105 -22.59 -14.89 -24.11
N ARG A 106 -23.28 -13.86 -23.60
CA ARG A 106 -23.92 -12.87 -24.46
C ARG A 106 -22.90 -11.93 -25.07
N LEU A 107 -21.92 -11.47 -24.30
CA LEU A 107 -20.84 -10.62 -24.80
C LEU A 107 -20.08 -11.28 -25.96
N ALA A 108 -19.73 -12.57 -25.85
CA ALA A 108 -19.09 -13.33 -26.92
C ALA A 108 -19.92 -13.34 -28.20
N SER A 109 -21.23 -13.56 -28.09
CA SER A 109 -22.17 -13.52 -29.21
C SER A 109 -22.22 -12.16 -29.90
N GLU A 110 -22.19 -11.07 -29.14
CA GLU A 110 -22.22 -9.69 -29.67
C GLU A 110 -20.97 -9.31 -30.47
N VAL A 111 -19.81 -9.88 -30.11
CA VAL A 111 -18.52 -9.57 -30.72
C VAL A 111 -18.04 -10.64 -31.71
N GLY A 112 -18.83 -11.69 -31.92
CA GLY A 112 -18.51 -12.80 -32.83
C GLY A 112 -17.42 -13.75 -32.31
N GLY A 113 -17.13 -13.74 -31.01
CA GLY A 113 -16.14 -14.60 -30.37
C GLY A 113 -16.76 -15.83 -29.68
N ARG A 114 -15.91 -16.73 -29.19
CA ARG A 114 -16.33 -17.89 -28.37
C ARG A 114 -16.21 -17.57 -26.89
N PHE A 115 -17.24 -17.89 -26.12
CA PHE A 115 -17.19 -17.73 -24.67
C PHE A 115 -16.36 -18.87 -24.04
N VAL A 116 -15.40 -18.50 -23.19
CA VAL A 116 -14.60 -19.42 -22.39
C VAL A 116 -14.82 -19.09 -20.90
N PRO A 117 -15.63 -19.87 -20.17
CA PRO A 117 -15.88 -19.63 -18.76
C PRO A 117 -14.64 -19.96 -17.94
N VAL A 118 -14.31 -19.13 -16.95
CA VAL A 118 -13.16 -19.34 -16.07
C VAL A 118 -13.63 -19.40 -14.62
N ASP A 119 -13.58 -20.60 -14.05
CA ASP A 119 -13.97 -20.91 -12.66
C ASP A 119 -15.22 -20.14 -12.16
N PRO A 120 -16.40 -20.24 -12.82
CA PRO A 120 -17.62 -19.53 -12.37
C PRO A 120 -18.00 -19.78 -10.89
N PRO A 121 -17.86 -20.99 -10.33
CA PRO A 121 -18.10 -21.24 -8.91
C PRO A 121 -17.04 -20.67 -7.97
N ARG A 122 -15.89 -20.21 -8.50
CA ARG A 122 -14.74 -19.67 -7.76
C ARG A 122 -14.12 -20.69 -6.80
N PHE A 123 -14.01 -21.94 -7.23
CA PHE A 123 -13.44 -23.02 -6.42
C PHE A 123 -11.92 -22.88 -6.24
N ALA A 124 -11.20 -22.43 -7.27
CA ALA A 124 -9.75 -22.31 -7.21
C ALA A 124 -9.34 -21.11 -6.35
N VAL A 125 -9.99 -19.96 -6.56
CA VAL A 125 -9.73 -18.74 -5.79
C VAL A 125 -11.04 -18.09 -5.38
N PRO A 126 -11.57 -18.40 -4.17
CA PRO A 126 -12.81 -17.81 -3.66
C PRO A 126 -12.56 -16.37 -3.23
N ALA A 127 -12.70 -15.44 -4.18
CA ALA A 127 -12.51 -14.01 -3.98
C ALA A 127 -13.61 -13.21 -4.70
N ALA A 128 -14.01 -12.08 -4.11
CA ALA A 128 -14.89 -11.10 -4.74
C ALA A 128 -14.44 -9.69 -4.38
N GLY A 129 -14.50 -8.77 -5.36
CA GLY A 129 -14.16 -7.36 -5.13
C GLY A 129 -14.98 -6.71 -4.02
N ARG A 130 -16.27 -7.05 -3.92
CA ARG A 130 -17.17 -6.57 -2.86
C ARG A 130 -16.72 -6.97 -1.46
N ASP A 131 -16.16 -8.17 -1.30
CA ASP A 131 -15.77 -8.70 0.00
C ASP A 131 -14.46 -8.03 0.44
N VAL A 132 -13.49 -7.91 -0.49
CA VAL A 132 -12.25 -7.16 -0.27
C VAL A 132 -12.52 -5.68 0.03
N LEU A 133 -13.47 -5.06 -0.66
CA LEU A 133 -13.83 -3.66 -0.43
C LEU A 133 -14.48 -3.45 0.95
N LYS A 134 -15.28 -4.42 1.41
CA LYS A 134 -15.96 -4.36 2.71
C LYS A 134 -15.00 -4.62 3.88
N ASP A 135 -14.12 -5.60 3.75
CA ASP A 135 -13.15 -5.97 4.78
C ASP A 135 -11.81 -6.43 4.15
N PRO A 136 -10.94 -5.48 3.75
CA PRO A 136 -9.69 -5.83 3.08
C PRO A 136 -8.73 -6.61 3.99
N PHE A 137 -8.85 -6.46 5.31
CA PHE A 137 -7.95 -7.10 6.26
C PHE A 137 -8.31 -8.57 6.49
N ALA A 138 -9.61 -8.90 6.55
CA ALA A 138 -10.05 -10.30 6.56
C ALA A 138 -9.69 -11.02 5.25
N HIS A 139 -9.69 -10.31 4.12
CA HIS A 139 -9.40 -10.86 2.80
C HIS A 139 -7.98 -10.56 2.29
N TRP A 140 -7.02 -10.32 3.19
CA TRP A 140 -5.67 -9.85 2.84
C TRP A 140 -4.96 -10.72 1.78
N GLU A 141 -5.04 -12.04 1.93
CA GLU A 141 -4.44 -12.99 0.98
C GLU A 141 -5.03 -12.94 -0.43
N ARG A 142 -6.23 -12.37 -0.56
CA ARG A 142 -6.89 -12.16 -1.86
C ARG A 142 -6.47 -10.86 -2.54
N ILE A 143 -5.65 -10.02 -1.90
CA ILE A 143 -5.20 -8.73 -2.44
C ILE A 143 -3.81 -8.88 -3.11
N PRO A 144 -3.69 -8.64 -4.43
CA PRO A 144 -2.42 -8.69 -5.15
C PRO A 144 -1.44 -7.64 -4.65
N ALA A 145 -0.14 -7.94 -4.76
CA ALA A 145 0.93 -7.09 -4.23
C ALA A 145 0.87 -5.61 -4.68
N PRO A 146 0.54 -5.25 -5.94
CA PRO A 146 0.40 -3.85 -6.36
C PRO A 146 -0.74 -3.09 -5.65
N VAL A 147 -1.75 -3.80 -5.19
CA VAL A 147 -2.97 -3.25 -4.59
C VAL A 147 -2.81 -3.08 -3.08
N ARG A 148 -2.02 -3.95 -2.43
CA ARG A 148 -1.80 -3.94 -0.96
C ARG A 148 -1.44 -2.56 -0.38
N PRO A 149 -0.55 -1.73 -1.00
CA PRO A 149 -0.21 -0.42 -0.46
C PRO A 149 -1.38 0.54 -0.27
N TYR A 150 -2.50 0.35 -0.97
CA TYR A 150 -3.70 1.14 -0.79
C TYR A 150 -4.38 0.87 0.56
N PHE A 151 -4.24 -0.35 1.08
CA PHE A 151 -4.90 -0.82 2.30
C PHE A 151 -3.97 -0.96 3.51
N VAL A 152 -2.67 -1.21 3.30
CA VAL A 152 -1.67 -1.33 4.39
C VAL A 152 -1.77 -0.12 5.32
N LYS A 153 -1.75 -0.39 6.62
CA LYS A 153 -1.62 0.63 7.66
C LYS A 153 -0.18 0.76 8.13
N GLN A 154 0.28 1.98 8.34
CA GLN A 154 1.66 2.26 8.74
C GLN A 154 1.70 2.68 10.20
N VAL A 155 2.62 2.09 10.96
CA VAL A 155 2.89 2.45 12.36
C VAL A 155 4.34 2.86 12.48
N CYS A 156 4.59 4.11 12.83
CA CYS A 156 5.95 4.67 12.93
C CYS A 156 6.42 4.69 14.38
N LEU A 157 7.61 4.16 14.64
CA LEU A 157 8.33 4.36 15.89
C LEU A 157 9.11 5.66 15.78
N PHE A 158 8.84 6.57 16.71
CA PHE A 158 9.26 7.96 16.60
C PHE A 158 9.92 8.42 17.88
N GLY A 159 10.95 9.25 17.77
CA GLY A 159 11.62 9.83 18.92
C GLY A 159 13.15 9.86 18.79
N PRO A 160 13.83 10.45 19.78
CA PRO A 160 15.28 10.67 19.76
C PRO A 160 16.09 9.40 19.56
N GLU A 161 17.37 9.53 19.22
CA GLU A 161 18.30 8.41 19.13
C GLU A 161 18.47 7.67 20.48
N SER A 162 18.89 6.40 20.41
CA SER A 162 19.13 5.56 21.59
C SER A 162 17.93 5.44 22.56
N THR A 163 16.71 5.34 22.00
CA THR A 163 15.45 5.13 22.76
C THR A 163 14.80 3.76 22.53
N GLY A 164 15.53 2.84 21.87
CA GLY A 164 15.09 1.45 21.65
C GLY A 164 14.15 1.23 20.45
N LYS A 165 13.98 2.23 19.58
CA LYS A 165 13.09 2.16 18.40
C LYS A 165 13.36 0.94 17.52
N SER A 166 14.58 0.76 17.04
CA SER A 166 14.92 -0.35 16.12
C SER A 166 14.61 -1.73 16.73
N THR A 167 14.98 -1.94 17.99
CA THR A 167 14.66 -3.18 18.72
C THR A 167 13.16 -3.39 18.87
N LEU A 168 12.41 -2.34 19.21
CA LEU A 168 10.97 -2.41 19.37
C LEU A 168 10.26 -2.65 18.02
N ALA A 169 10.70 -1.99 16.94
CA ALA A 169 10.16 -2.15 15.58
C ALA A 169 10.28 -3.61 15.12
N HIS A 170 11.47 -4.20 15.32
CA HIS A 170 11.72 -5.60 14.99
C HIS A 170 10.82 -6.55 15.79
N ARG A 171 10.70 -6.35 17.10
CA ARG A 171 9.83 -7.18 17.96
C ARG A 171 8.36 -7.06 17.58
N LEU A 172 7.89 -5.86 17.25
CA LEU A 172 6.51 -5.62 16.83
C LEU A 172 6.21 -6.27 15.47
N ALA A 173 7.14 -6.16 14.51
CA ALA A 173 7.01 -6.82 13.22
C ALA A 173 6.85 -8.34 13.36
N HIS A 174 7.67 -8.97 14.20
CA HIS A 174 7.52 -10.38 14.53
C HIS A 174 6.17 -10.69 15.22
N HIS A 175 5.74 -9.86 16.18
CA HIS A 175 4.48 -10.07 16.91
C HIS A 175 3.23 -9.97 16.02
N PHE A 176 3.23 -9.06 15.04
CA PHE A 176 2.13 -8.85 14.11
C PHE A 176 2.28 -9.61 12.79
N ASP A 177 3.28 -10.49 12.68
CA ASP A 177 3.59 -11.26 11.47
C ASP A 177 3.67 -10.38 10.23
N THR A 178 4.50 -9.34 10.28
CA THR A 178 4.68 -8.39 9.19
C THR A 178 6.12 -7.88 9.08
N LEU A 179 6.38 -6.94 8.19
CA LEU A 179 7.68 -6.32 7.95
C LEU A 179 7.88 -5.05 8.79
N HIS A 180 9.15 -4.72 9.01
CA HIS A 180 9.55 -3.38 9.40
C HIS A 180 10.52 -2.76 8.39
N VAL A 181 10.44 -1.44 8.24
CA VAL A 181 11.39 -0.61 7.50
C VAL A 181 12.41 -0.07 8.51
N PRO A 182 13.71 -0.38 8.39
CA PRO A 182 14.73 0.18 9.28
C PRO A 182 14.94 1.69 9.04
N GLU A 183 15.49 2.38 10.04
CA GLU A 183 15.87 3.79 9.92
C GLU A 183 16.88 3.99 8.78
N TYR A 184 16.47 4.72 7.73
CA TYR A 184 17.34 4.92 6.57
C TYR A 184 18.53 5.83 6.90
N GLY A 185 18.35 6.74 7.86
CA GLY A 185 19.43 7.57 8.40
C GLY A 185 20.59 6.73 8.94
N ARG A 186 20.28 5.58 9.58
CA ARG A 186 21.31 4.64 10.06
C ARG A 186 22.08 4.03 8.89
N THR A 187 21.39 3.53 7.87
CA THR A 187 22.02 3.02 6.64
C THR A 187 22.95 4.04 6.01
N HIS A 188 22.54 5.31 5.97
CA HIS A 188 23.36 6.39 5.44
C HIS A 188 24.60 6.64 6.32
N THR A 189 24.42 6.80 7.64
CA THR A 189 25.52 7.06 8.57
C THR A 189 26.54 5.92 8.64
N ASP A 190 26.09 4.66 8.57
CA ASP A 190 27.00 3.50 8.54
C ASP A 190 27.90 3.50 7.30
N HIS A 191 27.45 4.08 6.18
CA HIS A 191 28.20 4.11 4.92
C HIS A 191 29.03 5.39 4.73
N PHE A 192 28.49 6.55 5.09
CA PHE A 192 29.08 7.87 4.83
C PHE A 192 29.63 8.56 6.10
N GLY A 193 29.41 7.97 7.28
CA GLY A 193 29.77 8.56 8.57
C GLY A 193 28.73 9.54 9.11
N THR A 194 29.06 10.21 10.21
CA THR A 194 28.15 11.11 10.96
C THR A 194 28.12 12.54 10.42
N ARG A 195 28.91 12.88 9.39
CA ARG A 195 28.78 14.18 8.75
C ARG A 195 27.55 14.16 7.86
N CYS A 196 26.58 15.04 8.15
CA CYS A 196 25.30 15.08 7.47
C CYS A 196 24.97 16.53 7.09
N ALA A 197 24.81 16.80 5.80
CA ALA A 197 24.36 18.08 5.26
C ALA A 197 22.85 18.06 4.95
N SER A 198 22.29 19.22 4.61
CA SER A 198 20.86 19.36 4.27
C SER A 198 20.44 18.43 3.12
N GLU A 199 21.28 18.30 2.08
CA GLU A 199 21.01 17.41 0.95
C GLU A 199 21.00 15.93 1.36
N ASP A 200 21.85 15.54 2.32
CA ASP A 200 21.90 14.17 2.82
C ASP A 200 20.61 13.82 3.56
N LEU A 201 20.06 14.74 4.35
CA LEU A 201 18.78 14.56 5.02
C LEU A 201 17.62 14.43 4.03
N VAL A 202 17.63 15.21 2.94
CA VAL A 202 16.64 15.08 1.86
C VAL A 202 16.80 13.73 1.15
N LEU A 203 18.02 13.27 0.91
CA LEU A 203 18.30 11.94 0.35
C LEU A 203 17.80 10.84 1.30
N ILE A 204 18.08 10.95 2.59
CA ILE A 204 17.62 10.01 3.62
C ILE A 204 16.09 9.93 3.63
N ALA A 205 15.40 11.07 3.64
CA ALA A 205 13.94 11.12 3.62
C ALA A 205 13.38 10.44 2.36
N ARG A 206 13.94 10.73 1.17
CA ARG A 206 13.53 10.08 -0.09
C ARG A 206 13.81 8.58 -0.08
N GLY A 207 14.96 8.17 0.44
CA GLY A 207 15.33 6.76 0.59
C GLY A 207 14.36 6.01 1.50
N HIS A 208 13.97 6.63 2.61
CA HIS A 208 12.99 6.07 3.53
C HIS A 208 11.61 5.93 2.88
N VAL A 209 11.13 6.95 2.15
CA VAL A 209 9.87 6.87 1.39
C VAL A 209 9.89 5.74 0.36
N ALA A 210 10.98 5.61 -0.39
CA ALA A 210 11.13 4.56 -1.40
C ALA A 210 11.13 3.15 -0.76
N LEU A 211 11.85 2.97 0.35
CA LEU A 211 11.89 1.70 1.06
C LEU A 211 10.53 1.34 1.66
N THR A 212 9.81 2.30 2.22
CA THR A 212 8.43 2.14 2.71
C THR A 212 7.48 1.72 1.59
N ALA A 213 7.56 2.35 0.42
CA ALA A 213 6.74 1.97 -0.73
C ALA A 213 7.03 0.54 -1.21
N ALA A 214 8.30 0.13 -1.24
CA ALA A 214 8.70 -1.22 -1.61
C ALA A 214 8.23 -2.27 -0.58
N ALA A 215 8.36 -1.98 0.72
CA ALA A 215 7.97 -2.87 1.80
C ALA A 215 6.44 -3.01 1.94
N ALA A 216 5.67 -1.95 1.68
CA ALA A 216 4.21 -1.97 1.79
C ALA A 216 3.53 -2.98 0.85
N ARG A 217 4.20 -3.40 -0.22
CA ARG A 217 3.69 -4.43 -1.15
C ARG A 217 3.77 -5.84 -0.56
N GLN A 218 4.67 -6.05 0.40
CA GLN A 218 4.98 -7.33 1.01
C GLN A 218 4.45 -7.44 2.45
N ALA A 219 4.16 -6.30 3.07
CA ALA A 219 3.62 -6.21 4.41
C ALA A 219 2.29 -6.97 4.58
N ASN A 220 2.07 -7.50 5.79
CA ASN A 220 0.84 -8.18 6.18
C ASN A 220 -0.04 -7.23 6.98
N ARG A 221 -0.95 -6.51 6.30
CA ARG A 221 -1.94 -5.55 6.83
C ARG A 221 -1.36 -4.30 7.51
N LEU A 222 -0.29 -4.46 8.30
CA LEU A 222 0.48 -3.41 8.96
C LEU A 222 1.88 -3.33 8.38
N LEU A 223 2.52 -2.16 8.39
CA LEU A 223 3.94 -1.97 8.16
C LEU A 223 4.53 -1.14 9.30
N LEU A 224 5.56 -1.67 9.95
CA LEU A 224 6.26 -0.96 11.02
C LEU A 224 7.37 -0.10 10.40
N LEU A 225 7.46 1.16 10.80
CA LEU A 225 8.52 2.07 10.34
C LEU A 225 9.40 2.42 11.53
N ASP A 226 10.69 2.09 11.48
CA ASP A 226 11.66 2.67 12.40
C ASP A 226 12.02 4.05 11.86
N THR A 227 11.40 5.08 12.44
CA THR A 227 11.41 6.47 11.96
C THR A 227 10.67 6.68 10.64
N ASP A 228 10.59 7.93 10.19
CA ASP A 228 10.00 8.34 8.93
C ASP A 228 10.53 9.75 8.53
N PRO A 229 10.13 10.31 7.37
CA PRO A 229 10.54 11.67 6.99
C PRO A 229 10.15 12.76 7.98
N VAL A 230 9.11 12.56 8.82
CA VAL A 230 8.77 13.51 9.87
C VAL A 230 9.90 13.58 10.91
N LEU A 231 10.49 12.45 11.31
CA LEU A 231 11.64 12.47 12.22
C LEU A 231 12.88 13.06 11.55
N THR A 232 13.09 12.78 10.26
CA THR A 232 14.19 13.39 9.49
C THR A 232 14.11 14.92 9.47
N ALA A 233 12.90 15.48 9.42
CA ALA A 233 12.69 16.92 9.52
C ALA A 233 13.14 17.48 10.88
N VAL A 234 12.87 16.75 11.97
CA VAL A 234 13.37 17.11 13.32
C VAL A 234 14.89 16.97 13.42
N TRP A 235 15.47 15.94 12.79
CA TRP A 235 16.92 15.81 12.67
C TRP A 235 17.57 17.00 11.95
N SER A 236 16.94 17.55 10.92
CA SER A 236 17.41 18.79 10.26
C SER A 236 17.48 19.96 11.25
N ASP A 237 16.43 20.17 12.04
CA ASP A 237 16.40 21.22 13.05
C ASP A 237 17.52 21.04 14.08
N MET A 238 17.73 19.81 14.54
CA MET A 238 18.72 19.47 15.56
C MET A 238 20.16 19.57 15.06
N LEU A 239 20.46 19.07 13.86
CA LEU A 239 21.83 18.98 13.34
C LEU A 239 22.28 20.28 12.68
N LEU A 240 21.37 20.97 11.98
CA LEU A 240 21.71 22.09 11.11
C LEU A 240 21.20 23.44 11.63
N GLY A 241 20.45 23.45 12.74
CA GLY A 241 19.82 24.64 13.28
C GLY A 241 18.67 25.19 12.42
N GLY A 242 18.23 24.42 11.42
CA GLY A 242 17.15 24.80 10.51
C GLY A 242 16.69 23.64 9.63
N ARG A 243 15.44 23.72 9.18
CA ARG A 243 14.78 22.71 8.35
C ARG A 243 14.83 23.06 6.86
N ASP A 244 15.23 22.08 6.05
CA ASP A 244 15.00 22.13 4.61
C ASP A 244 13.51 22.04 4.29
N PRO A 245 12.90 23.02 3.59
CA PRO A 245 11.47 23.01 3.26
C PRO A 245 11.01 21.74 2.54
N ARG A 246 11.89 21.09 1.76
CA ARG A 246 11.59 19.84 1.04
C ARG A 246 11.20 18.72 1.99
N LEU A 247 11.73 18.69 3.21
CA LEU A 247 11.38 17.68 4.21
C LEU A 247 9.93 17.79 4.70
N ASN A 248 9.28 18.95 4.53
CA ASN A 248 7.85 19.10 4.84
C ASN A 248 6.96 18.56 3.72
N GLU A 249 7.44 18.54 2.48
CA GLU A 249 6.69 18.06 1.31
C GLU A 249 6.71 16.53 1.19
N ILE A 250 7.73 15.87 1.73
CA ILE A 250 8.06 14.46 1.46
C ILE A 250 7.20 13.47 2.25
N ALA A 251 6.36 13.89 3.19
CA ALA A 251 5.68 12.96 4.10
C ALA A 251 4.18 12.82 3.86
N ARG A 252 3.73 11.60 3.51
CA ARG A 252 2.44 11.11 4.00
C ARG A 252 2.69 10.57 5.41
N PRO A 253 2.11 11.15 6.47
CA PRO A 253 2.31 10.65 7.82
C PRO A 253 1.82 9.21 7.97
N ALA A 254 2.45 8.45 8.87
CA ALA A 254 1.95 7.15 9.31
C ALA A 254 0.55 7.27 9.94
N ASP A 255 -0.22 6.19 9.93
CA ASP A 255 -1.56 6.14 10.55
C ASP A 255 -1.47 6.25 12.09
N LEU A 256 -0.39 5.75 12.70
CA LEU A 256 -0.12 5.84 14.14
C LEU A 256 1.37 6.03 14.43
N TYR A 257 1.70 6.88 15.40
CA TYR A 257 3.06 7.05 15.92
C TYR A 257 3.20 6.49 17.33
N LEU A 258 4.27 5.72 17.55
CA LEU A 258 4.68 5.20 18.84
C LEU A 258 5.89 6.00 19.32
N HIS A 259 5.65 6.97 20.22
CA HIS A 259 6.65 7.92 20.65
C HIS A 259 7.51 7.35 21.78
N CYS A 260 8.76 7.03 21.49
CA CYS A 260 9.75 6.52 22.43
C CYS A 260 10.53 7.69 23.07
N ASP A 261 10.29 7.96 24.35
CA ASP A 261 10.95 9.06 25.07
C ASP A 261 12.32 8.65 25.65
N VAL A 262 13.05 9.62 26.22
CA VAL A 262 14.45 9.52 26.69
C VAL A 262 14.62 9.03 28.15
N ASP A 263 13.57 8.42 28.71
CA ASP A 263 13.52 7.82 30.07
C ASP A 263 14.32 6.50 30.20
N VAL A 264 15.14 6.17 29.20
CA VAL A 264 16.06 5.01 29.17
C VAL A 264 17.52 5.47 29.01
N PRO A 265 18.50 4.69 29.50
CA PRO A 265 19.92 5.04 29.36
C PRO A 265 20.32 5.30 27.90
N TRP A 266 21.15 6.32 27.68
CA TRP A 266 21.79 6.52 26.38
C TRP A 266 22.95 5.55 26.23
N ILE A 267 23.03 4.90 25.08
CA ILE A 267 24.06 3.91 24.77
C ILE A 267 24.73 4.34 23.47
N ASP A 268 26.03 4.60 23.55
CA ASP A 268 26.85 4.87 22.38
C ASP A 268 27.14 3.57 21.63
N ASP A 269 26.96 3.60 20.32
CA ASP A 269 27.34 2.53 19.40
C ASP A 269 28.33 3.01 18.32
N GLY A 270 28.91 4.20 18.50
CA GLY A 270 29.88 4.82 17.60
C GLY A 270 29.27 5.73 16.54
N THR A 271 27.95 5.82 16.45
CA THR A 271 27.23 6.64 15.44
C THR A 271 26.29 7.69 16.02
N ARG A 272 26.36 7.93 17.34
CA ARG A 272 25.43 8.81 18.06
C ARG A 272 25.88 10.28 18.07
N TYR A 273 24.93 11.21 18.13
CA TYR A 273 25.19 12.65 18.01
C TYR A 273 25.12 13.41 19.34
N PHE A 274 24.11 13.13 20.16
CA PHE A 274 23.74 13.95 21.31
C PHE A 274 23.74 13.12 22.61
N PRO A 275 24.92 12.91 23.23
CA PRO A 275 25.03 12.17 24.49
C PRO A 275 24.52 12.97 25.70
N ASP A 276 24.57 14.30 25.63
CA ASP A 276 24.32 15.16 26.78
C ASP A 276 22.82 15.20 27.15
N PRO A 277 22.47 15.18 28.45
CA PRO A 277 21.08 15.14 28.89
C PRO A 277 20.22 16.31 28.41
N GLU A 278 20.80 17.51 28.31
CA GLU A 278 20.08 18.72 27.90
C GLU A 278 19.67 18.66 26.43
N THR A 279 20.58 18.30 25.53
CA THR A 279 20.28 18.15 24.10
C THR A 279 19.38 16.95 23.84
N ARG A 280 19.50 15.86 24.61
CA ARG A 280 18.53 14.75 24.58
C ARG A 280 17.12 15.23 24.94
N ALA A 281 16.99 16.01 26.01
CA ALA A 281 15.71 16.57 26.43
C ALA A 281 15.14 17.57 25.40
N LEU A 282 16.00 18.38 24.78
CA LEU A 282 15.64 19.26 23.68
C LEU A 282 15.12 18.47 22.48
N PHE A 283 15.82 17.41 22.06
CA PHE A 283 15.38 16.56 20.96
C PHE A 283 14.03 15.90 21.27
N ALA A 284 13.85 15.35 22.47
CA ALA A 284 12.57 14.79 22.90
C ALA A 284 11.44 15.84 22.86
N ALA A 285 11.72 17.07 23.31
CA ALA A 285 10.76 18.18 23.24
C ALA A 285 10.39 18.55 21.80
N ARG A 286 11.37 18.60 20.89
CA ARG A 286 11.15 18.84 19.45
C ARG A 286 10.31 17.74 18.82
N CYS A 287 10.57 16.48 19.14
CA CYS A 287 9.76 15.34 18.70
C CYS A 287 8.30 15.46 19.14
N ARG A 288 8.05 15.76 20.43
CA ARG A 288 6.68 15.96 20.95
C ARG A 288 5.98 17.15 20.29
N ALA A 289 6.70 18.26 20.10
CA ALA A 289 6.18 19.44 19.42
C ALA A 289 5.82 19.15 17.96
N GLU A 290 6.62 18.35 17.25
CA GLU A 290 6.37 17.97 15.86
C GLU A 290 5.08 17.14 15.73
N LEU A 291 4.93 16.09 16.55
CA LEU A 291 3.74 15.23 16.55
C LEU A 291 2.47 16.03 16.91
N THR A 292 2.56 16.90 17.93
CA THR A 292 1.43 17.71 18.40
C THR A 292 1.06 18.80 17.39
N GLY A 293 2.06 19.53 16.88
CA GLY A 293 1.87 20.64 15.95
C GLY A 293 1.27 20.20 14.61
N ARG A 294 1.55 18.95 14.19
CA ARG A 294 0.94 18.33 12.99
C ARG A 294 -0.37 17.58 13.28
N ASN A 295 -0.82 17.53 14.53
CA ASN A 295 -1.98 16.74 14.98
C ASN A 295 -1.90 15.26 14.56
N LEU A 296 -0.72 14.66 14.70
CA LEU A 296 -0.48 13.27 14.32
C LEU A 296 -0.95 12.33 15.45
N PRO A 297 -1.71 11.26 15.14
CA PRO A 297 -2.11 10.27 16.14
C PRO A 297 -0.89 9.61 16.76
N HIS A 298 -0.70 9.75 18.07
CA HIS A 298 0.47 9.21 18.74
C HIS A 298 0.19 8.71 20.16
N VAL A 299 0.99 7.76 20.61
CA VAL A 299 1.00 7.25 21.98
C VAL A 299 2.43 7.29 22.51
N ALA A 300 2.62 7.92 23.67
CA ALA A 300 3.90 7.92 24.36
C ALA A 300 4.16 6.56 25.01
N LEU A 301 5.38 6.04 24.85
CA LEU A 301 5.85 4.79 25.41
C LEU A 301 6.92 5.08 26.46
N THR A 302 6.70 4.63 27.70
CA THR A 302 7.61 4.87 28.82
C THR A 302 7.90 3.59 29.60
N GLY A 303 8.93 3.64 30.44
CA GLY A 303 9.38 2.52 31.26
C GLY A 303 10.36 1.61 30.53
N ASP A 304 10.52 0.39 31.06
CA ASP A 304 11.44 -0.61 30.53
C ASP A 304 11.01 -1.17 29.16
N TRP A 305 11.90 -1.98 28.56
CA TRP A 305 11.69 -2.54 27.23
C TRP A 305 10.42 -3.40 27.10
N GLU A 306 10.05 -4.14 28.15
CA GLU A 306 8.85 -4.98 28.14
C GLU A 306 7.58 -4.13 28.33
N ALA A 307 7.64 -3.10 29.19
CA ALA A 307 6.56 -2.15 29.38
C ALA A 307 6.24 -1.41 28.08
N ARG A 308 7.27 -0.93 27.37
CA ARG A 308 7.12 -0.27 26.05
C ARG A 308 6.53 -1.21 25.01
N PHE A 309 6.99 -2.46 24.95
CA PHE A 309 6.44 -3.45 24.04
C PHE A 309 4.94 -3.71 24.31
N ARG A 310 4.54 -3.92 25.58
CA ARG A 310 3.12 -4.11 25.93
C ARG A 310 2.27 -2.88 25.59
N GLN A 311 2.76 -1.67 25.89
CA GLN A 311 2.07 -0.43 25.54
C GLN A 311 1.91 -0.28 24.02
N ALA A 312 2.96 -0.56 23.24
CA ALA A 312 2.92 -0.50 21.79
C ALA A 312 1.90 -1.48 21.19
N VAL A 313 1.89 -2.74 21.63
CA VAL A 313 0.92 -3.73 21.19
C VAL A 313 -0.51 -3.31 21.52
N ALA A 314 -0.74 -2.79 22.74
CA ALA A 314 -2.05 -2.29 23.15
C ALA A 314 -2.50 -1.10 22.30
N ALA A 315 -1.61 -0.12 22.06
CA ALA A 315 -1.88 1.04 21.24
C ALA A 315 -2.24 0.66 19.80
N ILE A 316 -1.47 -0.25 19.18
CA ILE A 316 -1.73 -0.74 17.82
C ILE A 316 -3.10 -1.44 17.75
N ARG A 317 -3.42 -2.32 18.71
CA ARG A 317 -4.72 -3.03 18.72
C ARG A 317 -5.89 -2.09 18.99
N GLN A 318 -5.72 -1.08 19.84
CA GLN A 318 -6.74 -0.08 20.09
C GLN A 318 -7.01 0.77 18.83
N HIS A 319 -5.94 1.13 18.11
CA HIS A 319 -6.05 1.94 16.90
C HIS A 319 -6.56 1.14 15.69
N PHE A 320 -6.19 -0.14 15.61
CA PHE A 320 -6.59 -1.07 14.54
C PHE A 320 -7.27 -2.31 15.14
N PRO A 321 -8.54 -2.21 15.57
CA PRO A 321 -9.22 -3.27 16.32
C PRO A 321 -9.41 -4.57 15.53
N TRP A 322 -9.40 -4.50 14.19
CA TRP A 322 -9.50 -5.66 13.30
C TRP A 322 -8.27 -6.59 13.34
N LEU A 323 -7.15 -6.19 13.95
CA LEU A 323 -5.99 -7.06 14.14
C LEU A 323 -6.19 -8.15 15.21
N GLY A 324 -7.23 -8.03 16.05
CA GLY A 324 -7.52 -8.97 17.13
C GLY A 324 -8.41 -10.14 16.72
N THR A 325 -9.03 -10.08 15.54
CA THR A 325 -9.95 -11.11 15.06
C THR A 325 -9.16 -12.09 14.19
N PRO A 326 -9.08 -13.39 14.54
CA PRO A 326 -8.56 -14.39 13.61
C PRO A 326 -9.36 -14.28 12.30
N ALA A 327 -8.68 -14.41 11.16
CA ALA A 327 -9.38 -14.62 9.90
C ALA A 327 -10.19 -15.92 10.05
N GLY A 328 -11.52 -15.77 10.16
CA GLY A 328 -12.45 -16.88 10.33
C GLY A 328 -12.56 -17.77 9.10
#